data_AF-A0A1G0WAX4-F1
#
_entry.id   AF-A0A1G0WAX4-F1
#
_cell.length_a   1.000
_cell.length_b   1.000
_cell.length_c   1.000
_cell.angle_alpha   90.00
_cell.angle_beta   90.00
_cell.angle_gamma   90.00
#
_symmetry.space_group_name_H-M   'P 1'
#
loop_
_entity.id
_entity.type
_entity.pdbx_description
1 polymer ?
#
loop_
_entity_poly.entity_id
_entity_poly.type
_entity_poly.pdbx_seq_one_letter_code
_entity_poly.pdbx_strand_id
1 'polypeptide(L)' 'MKQKILKVLNALLAILILTQLLSGIFRKEIGKELFELIHEKGVILLIIVIIIHIILNWGWIKNSYFKK' A
#
# COMPACT_ATOMS: atom_id res chain seq x y z
N MET A 1 -9.33 17.06 -8.86
CA MET A 1 -9.54 15.60 -8.93
C MET A 1 -8.37 14.82 -8.34
N LYS A 2 -7.14 15.03 -8.83
CA LYS A 2 -5.90 14.40 -8.33
C LYS A 2 -5.78 14.33 -6.80
N GLN A 3 -5.98 15.44 -6.08
CA GLN A 3 -5.87 15.47 -4.62
C GLN A 3 -6.93 14.64 -3.89
N LYS A 4 -8.15 14.53 -4.45
CA LYS A 4 -9.18 13.65 -3.89
C LYS A 4 -8.78 12.18 -4.05
N ILE A 5 -8.24 11.82 -5.23
CA ILE A 5 -7.75 10.46 -5.51
C ILE A 5 -6.59 10.11 -4.57
N LEU A 6 -5.63 11.01 -4.36
CA LEU A 6 -4.52 10.79 -3.44
C LEU A 6 -4.99 10.57 -1.99
N LYS A 7 -6.01 11.30 -1.52
CA LYS A 7 -6.59 11.05 -0.19
C LYS A 7 -7.18 9.65 -0.06
N VAL A 8 -7.88 9.17 -1.09
CA VAL A 8 -8.40 7.81 -1.14
C VAL A 8 -7.27 6.79 -1.15
N LEU A 9 -6.24 6.99 -1.99
CA LEU A 9 -5.08 6.12 -2.04
C LEU A 9 -4.33 6.08 -0.70
N ASN A 10 -4.22 7.20 0.01
CA ASN A 10 -3.58 7.23 1.33
C ASN A 10 -4.33 6.38 2.35
N ALA A 11 -5.66 6.45 2.37
CA ALA A 11 -6.48 5.61 3.23
C ALA A 11 -6.36 4.12 2.86
N LEU A 12 -6.39 3.79 1.56
CA LEU A 12 -6.19 2.43 1.07
C LEU A 12 -4.81 1.89 1.42
N LEU A 13 -3.75 2.69 1.25
CA LEU A 13 -2.38 2.33 1.63
C LEU A 13 -2.29 2.03 3.12
N ALA A 14 -2.88 2.89 3.98
CA ALA A 14 -2.89 2.67 5.41
C ALA A 14 -3.55 1.32 5.77
N ILE A 15 -4.73 1.03 5.20
CA ILE A 15 -5.44 -0.23 5.43
C ILE A 15 -4.62 -1.43 4.94
N LEU A 16 -4.07 -1.36 3.73
CA LEU A 16 -3.31 -2.46 3.15
C LEU A 16 -2.02 -2.72 3.94
N ILE A 17 -1.29 -1.68 4.33
CA ILE A 17 -0.09 -1.80 5.18
C ILE A 17 -0.45 -2.43 6.53
N LEU A 18 -1.50 -1.94 7.20
CA LEU A 18 -1.93 -2.51 8.47
C LEU A 18 -2.35 -3.97 8.32
N THR A 19 -3.07 -4.30 7.25
CA THR A 19 -3.47 -5.68 6.94
C THR A 19 -2.25 -6.59 6.72
N GLN A 20 -1.23 -6.12 5.99
CA GLN A 20 0.01 -6.88 5.78
C GLN A 20 0.80 -7.06 7.08
N LEU A 21 0.93 -6.00 7.88
CA LEU A 21 1.61 -6.07 9.18
C LEU A 21 0.92 -7.04 10.14
N LEU A 22 -0.39 -6.90 10.29
CA LEU A 22 -1.18 -7.75 11.19
C LEU A 22 -1.18 -9.20 10.72
N SER A 23 -1.35 -9.47 9.41
CA SER A 23 -1.28 -10.85 8.90
C SER A 23 0.10 -11.48 9.06
N GLY A 24 1.18 -10.69 8.99
CA GLY A 24 2.53 -11.15 9.30
C GLY A 24 2.74 -11.47 10.78
N ILE A 25 2.26 -10.59 11.67
CA ILE A 25 2.34 -10.76 13.13
C ILE A 25 1.52 -11.98 13.57
N PHE A 26 0.28 -12.08 13.09
CA PHE A 26 -0.68 -13.13 13.47
C PHE A 26 -0.64 -14.34 12.52
N ARG A 27 0.50 -14.59 11.86
CA ARG A 27 0.65 -15.65 10.85
C ARG A 27 0.28 -17.04 11.40
N LYS A 28 0.54 -17.30 12.69
CA LYS A 28 0.30 -18.61 13.30
C LYS A 28 -1.16 -18.80 13.70
N GLU A 29 -1.89 -17.70 13.90
CA GLU A 29 -3.24 -17.65 14.44
C GLU A 29 -4.31 -17.68 13.33
N ILE A 30 -4.04 -17.07 12.17
CA ILE A 30 -5.05 -16.91 11.10
C ILE A 30 -5.17 -18.12 10.17
N GLY A 31 -4.30 -19.12 10.31
CA GLY A 31 -4.29 -20.31 9.45
C GLY A 31 -3.66 -20.06 8.08
N LYS A 32 -3.15 -21.14 7.46
CA LYS A 32 -2.34 -21.06 6.23
C LYS A 32 -3.08 -20.43 5.04
N GLU A 33 -4.32 -20.87 4.77
CA GLU A 33 -5.09 -20.41 3.62
C GLU A 33 -5.40 -18.91 3.70
N LEU A 34 -5.81 -18.43 4.88
CA LEU A 34 -6.11 -17.02 5.09
C LEU A 34 -4.83 -16.17 5.05
N PHE A 35 -3.72 -16.67 5.58
CA PHE A 35 -2.42 -16.02 5.45
C PHE A 35 -1.97 -15.90 3.98
N GLU A 36 -2.07 -16.97 3.19
CA GLU A 36 -1.71 -16.94 1.76
C GLU A 36 -2.59 -15.96 0.98
N LEU A 37 -3.88 -15.92 1.28
CA LEU A 37 -4.81 -14.98 0.64
C LEU A 37 -4.51 -13.52 1.03
N ILE A 38 -4.38 -13.24 2.32
CA ILE A 38 -4.26 -11.86 2.82
C ILE A 38 -2.83 -11.34 2.67
N HIS A 39 -1.84 -12.10 3.11
CA HIS A 39 -0.45 -11.65 3.15
C HIS A 39 0.21 -11.81 1.78
N GLU A 40 0.26 -13.03 1.24
CA GLU A 40 0.99 -13.29 0.01
C GLU A 40 0.31 -12.64 -1.21
N LYS A 41 -0.98 -12.89 -1.43
CA LYS A 41 -1.70 -12.26 -2.56
C LYS A 41 -2.01 -10.79 -2.31
N GLY A 42 -2.28 -10.38 -1.07
CA GLY A 42 -2.55 -8.98 -0.74
C GLY A 42 -1.36 -8.06 -0.97
N VAL A 43 -0.12 -8.57 -0.94
CA VAL A 43 1.06 -7.76 -1.28
C VAL A 43 1.03 -7.26 -2.73
N ILE A 44 0.45 -8.05 -3.65
CA ILE A 44 0.32 -7.67 -5.06
C ILE A 44 -0.58 -6.42 -5.17
N LEU A 45 -1.72 -6.43 -4.47
CA LEU A 45 -2.63 -5.29 -4.43
C LEU A 45 -1.95 -4.06 -3.80
N LEU A 46 -1.21 -4.25 -2.71
CA LEU A 46 -0.43 -3.18 -2.06
C LEU A 46 0.57 -2.55 -3.03
N ILE A 47 1.34 -3.36 -3.77
CA ILE A 47 2.31 -2.87 -4.75
C ILE A 47 1.63 -2.04 -5.83
N ILE A 48 0.49 -2.50 -6.38
CA ILE A 48 -0.27 -1.75 -7.39
C ILE A 48 -0.68 -0.38 -6.85
N VAL A 49 -1.23 -0.33 -5.63
CA VAL A 49 -1.66 0.94 -5.00
C VAL A 49 -0.46 1.86 -4.74
N ILE A 50 0.69 1.32 -4.31
CA ILE A 50 1.94 2.08 -4.14
C ILE A 50 2.40 2.69 -5.46
N ILE A 51 2.42 1.93 -6.55
CA ILE A 51 2.83 2.41 -7.87
C ILE A 51 1.92 3.56 -8.33
N ILE A 52 0.60 3.38 -8.23
CA ILE A 52 -0.37 4.43 -8.60
C ILE A 52 -0.14 5.68 -7.73
N HIS A 53 0.06 5.52 -6.42
CA HIS A 53 0.35 6.63 -5.52
C HIS A 53 1.64 7.37 -5.92
N ILE A 54 2.73 6.65 -6.24
CA ILE A 54 4.00 7.24 -6.67
C ILE A 54 3.82 8.00 -7.99
N ILE A 55 3.16 7.40 -8.99
CA ILE A 55 2.92 8.03 -10.30
C ILE A 55 2.16 9.34 -10.12
N LEU A 56 1.07 9.32 -9.34
CA LEU A 56 0.29 10.52 -9.07
C LEU A 56 1.10 11.54 -8.27
N ASN A 57 1.94 11.12 -7.32
CA ASN A 57 2.73 12.02 -6.50
C ASN A 57 4.11 12.41 -7.11
N TRP A 58 4.42 11.96 -8.34
CA TRP A 58 5.75 12.09 -8.93
C TRP A 58 6.26 13.54 -9.05
N GLY A 59 5.35 14.48 -9.32
CA GLY A 59 5.70 15.90 -9.35
C GLY A 59 6.20 16.45 -8.00
N TRP A 60 5.59 16.02 -6.90
CA TRP A 60 6.05 16.37 -5.55
C TRP A 60 7.39 15.70 -5.25
N ILE A 61 7.54 14.40 -5.54
CA ILE A 61 8.80 13.65 -5.34
C ILE A 61 9.97 14.35 -6.05
N LYS A 62 9.78 14.73 -7.33
CA LYS A 62 10.78 15.49 -8.08
C LYS A 62 11.15 16.82 -7.43
N ASN A 63 10.16 17.56 -6.97
CA ASN A 63 10.40 18.85 -6.33
C ASN A 63 11.07 18.73 -4.95
N SER A 64 10.81 17.64 -4.22
CA SER A 64 11.32 17.44 -2.86
C SER A 64 12.70 16.78 -2.81
N TYR A 65 13.00 15.86 -3.73
CA TYR A 65 14.20 15.02 -3.65
C TYR A 65 15.19 15.22 -4.81
N PHE A 66 14.74 15.79 -5.94
CA PHE A 66 15.54 15.88 -7.17
C PHE A 66 15.86 17.30 -7.61
N LYS A 67 15.47 18.33 -6.83
CA LYS A 67 15.93 19.70 -7.03
C LYS A 67 17.24 19.92 -6.26
N LYS A 68 18.29 20.36 -6.97
CA LYS A 68 19.42 21.08 -6.37
C LYS A 68 18.99 22.51 -6.07
#